data_AF-A0AB40CRT7-F1
#
_entry.id   AF-A0AB40CRT7-F1
#
_cell.length_a   1.000
_cell.length_b   1.000
_cell.length_c   1.000
_cell.angle_alpha   90.00
_cell.angle_beta   90.00
_cell.angle_gamma   90.00
#
_symmetry.space_group_name_H-M   'P 1'
#
loop_
_entity.id
_entity.type
_entity.pdbx_description
1 polymer ?
#
loop_
_entity_poly.entity_id
_entity_poly.type
_entity_poly.pdbx_seq_one_letter_code
_entity_poly.pdbx_strand_id
1 'polypeptide(L)'
;MAAIPACKLPTTNPRFDPSSELRGLNAAGSRSVRFQRRRVRSVLYGNGDITSSSTGEAFVSVPEVPSVPMMLGSIPPKRPRKSVCLFYCEEMRELAEQVALESDAIQLRSINWRTFEDGFPNLFIPNAHGIRGQHVAFLASLSSPKVLFEQFSIIYALPRLFISSFTVILPFFPTGTYERMEDEGDVPTAPILARFFSNIPLSRGGPTSLVIFDIHALQERFYFGDNVLPCFESGIPLLKNRLQELPDSDNISIAFPDEGSWKRFHQQLQHFPVIICTKVREGNQRFVRLKEGNPNGRHVVIVDDLVQSGSTLIECQKVLAARGAAKISAYVTHGIFPNGTWERFQYDNGVGPEKGLSYFWITDSCPITAAQVNDRPPFEILSLARPIADAVQI
;
A
#
# COMPACT_ATOMS: atom_id res chain seq x y z
N MET A 1 6.23 -50.05 -31.73
CA MET A 1 5.55 -51.29 -31.29
C MET A 1 6.26 -51.83 -30.06
N ALA A 2 5.81 -51.44 -28.87
CA ALA A 2 6.18 -51.99 -27.56
C ALA A 2 5.43 -51.17 -26.50
N ALA A 3 4.35 -51.71 -25.94
CA ALA A 3 3.61 -51.06 -24.84
C ALA A 3 4.06 -51.64 -23.51
N ILE A 4 4.26 -50.77 -22.50
CA ILE A 4 4.52 -51.17 -21.12
C ILE A 4 3.19 -51.07 -20.34
N PRO A 5 2.77 -52.11 -19.60
CA PRO A 5 1.40 -52.20 -19.09
C PRO A 5 1.15 -51.36 -17.84
N ALA A 6 -0.10 -50.88 -17.71
CA ALA A 6 -0.55 -50.10 -16.56
C ALA A 6 -0.64 -50.94 -15.27
N CYS A 7 -0.12 -50.42 -14.17
CA CYS A 7 -0.24 -51.03 -12.85
C CYS A 7 -1.64 -50.75 -12.26
N LYS A 8 -2.39 -51.80 -11.91
CA LYS A 8 -3.70 -51.67 -11.24
C LYS A 8 -3.51 -51.53 -9.73
N LEU A 9 -3.98 -50.43 -9.16
CA LEU A 9 -4.14 -50.29 -7.71
C LEU A 9 -5.52 -50.84 -7.28
N PRO A 10 -5.61 -51.60 -6.16
CA PRO A 10 -6.87 -52.14 -5.69
C PRO A 10 -7.74 -51.08 -4.98
N THR A 11 -9.01 -51.02 -5.34
CA THR A 11 -10.02 -50.14 -4.73
C THR A 11 -10.71 -50.83 -3.54
N THR A 12 -10.46 -50.37 -2.32
CA THR A 12 -11.28 -50.72 -1.14
C THR A 12 -11.49 -49.51 -0.23
N ASN A 13 -12.69 -48.90 -0.29
CA ASN A 13 -13.16 -47.93 0.69
C ASN A 13 -13.83 -48.64 1.87
N PRO A 14 -13.35 -48.52 3.12
CA PRO A 14 -14.17 -48.78 4.30
C PRO A 14 -15.12 -47.58 4.52
N ARG A 15 -16.42 -47.84 4.65
CA ARG A 15 -17.41 -46.81 4.99
C ARG A 15 -17.25 -46.42 6.45
N PHE A 16 -17.26 -45.12 6.74
CA PHE A 16 -17.32 -44.58 8.10
C PHE A 16 -18.78 -44.40 8.50
N ASP A 17 -19.17 -44.95 9.67
CA ASP A 17 -20.54 -44.87 10.20
C ASP A 17 -20.55 -44.02 11.50
N PRO A 18 -21.15 -42.82 11.50
CA PRO A 18 -21.12 -41.91 12.65
C PRO A 18 -22.34 -42.14 13.56
N SER A 19 -22.46 -43.31 14.20
CA SER A 19 -23.61 -43.61 15.08
C SER A 19 -23.30 -44.41 16.35
N SER A 20 -22.19 -44.12 17.06
CA SER A 20 -21.93 -44.75 18.36
C SER A 20 -21.02 -43.95 19.32
N GLU A 21 -21.47 -42.78 19.80
CA GLU A 21 -20.98 -42.26 21.10
C GLU A 21 -21.96 -41.23 21.72
N LEU A 22 -23.05 -41.73 22.31
CA LEU A 22 -23.99 -40.92 23.10
C LEU A 22 -24.50 -41.73 24.31
N ARG A 23 -23.76 -41.71 25.42
CA ARG A 23 -24.27 -41.97 26.78
C ARG A 23 -23.24 -41.67 27.87
N GLY A 24 -23.60 -40.73 28.74
CA GLY A 24 -23.21 -40.75 30.15
C GLY A 24 -21.98 -39.93 30.53
N LEU A 25 -22.22 -38.70 30.99
CA LEU A 25 -21.87 -38.28 32.36
C LEU A 25 -22.58 -36.97 32.69
N ASN A 26 -23.51 -37.04 33.65
CA ASN A 26 -24.23 -35.90 34.19
C ASN A 26 -23.54 -35.38 35.47
N ALA A 27 -23.80 -34.12 35.78
CA ALA A 27 -23.52 -33.43 37.06
C ALA A 27 -22.06 -33.10 37.42
N ALA A 28 -21.72 -31.80 37.33
CA ALA A 28 -21.29 -31.02 38.50
C ALA A 28 -21.20 -29.49 38.22
N GLY A 29 -21.78 -28.68 39.11
CA GLY A 29 -21.19 -27.41 39.56
C GLY A 29 -21.14 -26.22 38.58
N SER A 30 -22.25 -25.48 38.47
CA SER A 30 -22.22 -24.09 38.03
C SER A 30 -21.44 -23.21 39.03
N ARG A 31 -20.27 -22.69 38.62
CA ARG A 31 -19.54 -21.63 39.36
C ARG A 31 -19.39 -20.38 38.52
N SER A 32 -20.11 -19.34 38.93
CA SER A 32 -20.01 -18.00 38.34
C SER A 32 -18.64 -17.38 38.65
N VAL A 33 -17.87 -17.05 37.61
CA VAL A 33 -16.59 -16.32 37.75
C VAL A 33 -16.88 -14.83 37.89
N ARG A 34 -16.88 -14.33 39.12
CA ARG A 34 -17.14 -12.93 39.44
C ARG A 34 -15.85 -12.11 39.26
N PHE A 35 -15.78 -11.31 38.19
CA PHE A 35 -14.66 -10.38 37.96
C PHE A 35 -14.55 -9.35 39.10
N GLN A 36 -13.53 -9.48 39.95
CA GLN A 36 -13.20 -8.45 40.93
C GLN A 36 -12.47 -7.28 40.25
N ARG A 37 -13.15 -6.13 40.13
CA ARG A 37 -12.51 -4.86 39.79
C ARG A 37 -11.56 -4.43 40.91
N ARG A 38 -10.24 -4.61 40.73
CA ARG A 38 -9.24 -3.95 41.58
C ARG A 38 -9.27 -2.44 41.35
N ARG A 39 -9.76 -1.68 42.33
CA ARG A 39 -9.58 -0.22 42.38
C ARG A 39 -8.12 0.09 42.70
N VAL A 40 -7.46 0.86 41.84
CA VAL A 40 -6.20 1.53 42.18
C VAL A 40 -6.54 2.65 43.17
N ARG A 41 -5.88 2.66 44.34
CA ARG A 41 -6.00 3.76 45.32
C ARG A 41 -5.04 4.88 44.92
N SER A 42 -5.57 6.04 44.58
CA SER A 42 -4.83 7.30 44.61
C SER A 42 -4.51 7.66 46.07
N VAL A 43 -3.26 8.01 46.35
CA VAL A 43 -2.87 8.61 47.63
C VAL A 43 -2.99 10.12 47.49
N LEU A 44 -4.05 10.68 48.07
CA LEU A 44 -4.19 12.10 48.33
C LEU A 44 -3.93 12.31 49.83
N TYR A 45 -2.94 13.13 50.17
CA TYR A 45 -2.77 13.66 51.52
C TYR A 45 -3.29 15.09 51.57
N GLY A 46 -4.04 15.43 52.61
CA GLY A 46 -4.56 16.77 52.82
C GLY A 46 -4.82 17.09 54.29
N ASN A 47 -4.53 18.35 54.62
CA ASN A 47 -4.98 19.15 55.77
C ASN A 47 -4.32 18.90 57.14
N GLY A 48 -4.02 19.99 57.85
CA GLY A 48 -3.25 20.00 59.09
C GLY A 48 -2.96 21.40 59.66
N ASP A 49 -4.03 22.16 59.91
CA ASP A 49 -4.06 23.47 60.59
C ASP A 49 -4.02 23.30 62.14
N ILE A 50 -3.54 24.21 62.99
CA ILE A 50 -2.88 25.54 62.91
C ILE A 50 -2.17 25.76 64.28
N THR A 51 -1.06 26.52 64.40
CA THR A 51 -0.77 27.38 65.60
C THR A 51 0.47 28.31 65.51
N SER A 52 0.26 29.56 65.93
CA SER A 52 1.18 30.61 66.41
C SER A 52 2.70 30.38 66.54
N SER A 53 3.50 31.33 66.05
CA SER A 53 4.13 32.38 66.89
C SER A 53 4.96 33.37 66.05
N SER A 54 5.53 34.40 66.69
CA SER A 54 5.93 35.69 66.12
C SER A 54 7.43 35.89 65.86
N THR A 55 7.74 37.01 65.17
CA THR A 55 9.01 37.76 65.10
C THR A 55 10.05 37.38 64.03
N GLY A 56 10.65 38.42 63.41
CA GLY A 56 11.97 38.34 62.76
C GLY A 56 12.02 38.65 61.25
N GLU A 57 11.76 39.89 60.82
CA GLU A 57 12.26 40.33 59.51
C GLU A 57 13.77 40.60 59.58
N ALA A 58 14.55 39.85 58.80
CA ALA A 58 15.98 40.08 58.62
C ALA A 58 16.28 40.24 57.12
N PHE A 59 16.55 41.47 56.69
CA PHE A 59 17.03 41.76 55.34
C PHE A 59 18.45 41.21 55.16
N VAL A 60 18.65 40.30 54.21
CA VAL A 60 19.96 39.85 53.75
C VAL A 60 20.14 40.29 52.30
N SER A 61 21.19 41.09 52.05
CA SER A 61 21.55 41.60 50.74
C SER A 61 22.06 40.51 49.81
N VAL A 62 21.50 40.43 48.60
CA VAL A 62 21.99 39.56 47.52
C VAL A 62 23.22 40.21 46.86
N PRO A 63 24.36 39.49 46.70
CA PRO A 63 25.52 40.03 46.00
C PRO A 63 25.31 40.06 44.49
N GLU A 64 25.81 41.12 43.83
CA GLU A 64 25.80 41.23 42.36
C GLU A 64 26.71 40.18 41.70
N VAL A 65 26.20 39.53 40.66
CA VAL A 65 26.97 38.58 39.84
C VAL A 65 27.60 39.35 38.66
N PRO A 66 28.92 39.28 38.43
CA PRO A 66 29.56 40.00 37.34
C PRO A 66 29.11 39.46 35.97
N SER A 67 28.76 40.37 35.07
CA SER A 67 28.29 40.04 33.72
C SER A 67 29.43 39.53 32.83
N VAL A 68 29.34 38.26 32.40
CA VAL A 68 30.24 37.68 31.40
C VAL A 68 29.86 38.20 30.00
N PRO A 69 30.81 38.67 29.17
CA PRO A 69 30.49 39.11 27.81
C PRO A 69 29.95 37.95 26.96
N MET A 70 28.77 38.14 26.38
CA MET A 70 28.17 37.20 25.42
C MET A 70 29.01 37.18 24.15
N MET A 71 29.84 36.14 23.98
CA MET A 71 30.40 35.79 22.68
C MET A 71 29.25 35.57 21.68
N LEU A 72 29.31 36.22 20.51
CA LEU A 72 28.35 35.95 19.44
C LEU A 72 28.45 34.46 19.08
N GLY A 73 27.39 33.71 19.38
CA GLY A 73 27.30 32.30 19.02
C GLY A 73 27.41 32.16 17.50
N SER A 74 28.43 31.45 17.04
CA SER A 74 28.48 30.98 15.65
C SER A 74 27.20 30.22 15.34
N ILE A 75 26.54 30.55 14.23
CA ILE A 75 25.38 29.80 13.73
C ILE A 75 25.76 28.32 13.70
N PRO A 76 25.04 27.42 14.40
CA PRO A 76 25.40 26.01 14.41
C PRO A 76 25.38 25.50 12.97
N PRO A 77 26.39 24.73 12.53
CA PRO A 77 26.46 24.27 11.16
C PRO A 77 25.16 23.56 10.81
N LYS A 78 24.52 24.02 9.73
CA LYS A 78 23.25 23.49 9.21
C LYS A 78 23.40 21.97 9.15
N ARG A 79 22.66 21.24 10.01
CA ARG A 79 22.81 19.77 10.12
C ARG A 79 22.77 19.20 8.70
N PRO A 80 23.77 18.39 8.29
CA PRO A 80 23.77 17.84 6.94
C PRO A 80 22.44 17.09 6.75
N ARG A 81 21.70 17.43 5.69
CA ARG A 81 20.48 16.71 5.33
C ARG A 81 20.86 15.23 5.21
N LYS A 82 20.13 14.36 5.90
CA LYS A 82 20.37 12.92 5.81
C LYS A 82 20.13 12.50 4.37
N SER A 83 21.13 11.91 3.74
CA SER A 83 20.99 11.33 2.41
C SER A 83 20.49 9.90 2.49
N VAL A 84 19.70 9.50 1.49
CA VAL A 84 19.21 8.12 1.33
C VAL A 84 19.84 7.51 0.10
N CYS A 85 20.49 6.35 0.26
CA CYS A 85 20.91 5.54 -0.87
C CYS A 85 19.69 4.76 -1.41
N LEU A 86 19.14 5.19 -2.54
CA LEU A 86 18.03 4.50 -3.21
C LEU A 86 18.57 3.48 -4.22
N PHE A 87 18.42 2.21 -3.87
CA PHE A 87 18.56 1.10 -4.81
C PHE A 87 17.21 0.84 -5.51
N TYR A 88 17.24 0.23 -6.68
CA TYR A 88 16.05 -0.07 -7.47
C TYR A 88 16.22 -1.38 -8.26
N CYS A 89 15.10 -2.04 -8.58
CA CYS A 89 15.08 -3.09 -9.58
C CYS A 89 15.10 -2.52 -10.99
N GLU A 90 15.61 -3.28 -11.96
CA GLU A 90 15.77 -2.81 -13.35
C GLU A 90 14.46 -2.30 -13.97
N GLU A 91 13.34 -2.98 -13.71
CA GLU A 91 12.00 -2.57 -14.17
C GLU A 91 11.55 -1.19 -13.66
N MET A 92 12.10 -0.71 -12.56
CA MET A 92 11.74 0.56 -11.92
C MET A 92 12.78 1.66 -12.18
N ARG A 93 13.70 1.48 -13.13
CA ARG A 93 14.77 2.48 -13.40
C ARG A 93 14.22 3.87 -13.68
N GLU A 94 13.25 3.99 -14.59
CA GLU A 94 12.68 5.28 -15.00
C GLU A 94 12.04 6.00 -13.81
N LEU A 95 11.23 5.31 -13.01
CA LEU A 95 10.67 5.84 -11.77
C LEU A 95 11.75 6.20 -10.75
N ALA A 96 12.79 5.38 -10.57
CA ALA A 96 13.89 5.69 -9.66
C ALA A 96 14.63 6.98 -10.07
N GLU A 97 14.84 7.19 -11.38
CA GLU A 97 15.44 8.41 -11.93
C GLU A 97 14.54 9.63 -11.66
N GLN A 98 13.22 9.53 -11.86
CA GLN A 98 12.29 10.61 -11.49
C GLN A 98 12.27 10.90 -9.97
N VAL A 99 12.25 9.86 -9.12
CA VAL A 99 12.33 9.99 -7.65
C VAL A 99 13.60 10.74 -7.21
N ALA A 100 14.72 10.53 -7.90
CA ALA A 100 15.97 11.23 -7.59
C ALA A 100 15.97 12.71 -8.00
N LEU A 101 15.19 13.09 -9.03
CA LEU A 101 15.03 14.50 -9.45
C LEU A 101 14.18 15.30 -8.45
N GLU A 102 13.31 14.65 -7.69
CA GLU A 102 12.42 15.29 -6.69
C GLU A 102 13.13 15.76 -5.41
N SER A 103 14.36 15.28 -5.14
CA SER A 103 15.10 15.64 -3.93
C SER A 103 16.60 15.32 -3.99
N ASP A 104 17.45 16.34 -3.83
CA ASP A 104 18.92 16.23 -3.71
C ASP A 104 19.41 15.29 -2.59
N ALA A 105 18.53 14.91 -1.65
CA ALA A 105 18.85 13.97 -0.58
C ALA A 105 18.91 12.51 -1.06
N ILE A 106 18.33 12.21 -2.22
CA ILE A 106 18.19 10.85 -2.76
C ILE A 106 19.37 10.56 -3.70
N GLN A 107 20.15 9.54 -3.37
CA GLN A 107 21.31 9.12 -4.15
C GLN A 107 21.08 7.74 -4.75
N LEU A 108 20.98 7.67 -6.07
CA LEU A 108 20.80 6.40 -6.76
C LEU A 108 22.01 5.46 -6.58
N ARG A 109 21.68 4.17 -6.49
CA ARG A 109 22.62 3.06 -6.44
C ARG A 109 22.10 1.92 -7.32
N SER A 110 22.95 1.42 -8.21
CA SER A 110 22.61 0.29 -9.06
C SER A 110 22.87 -1.05 -8.37
N ILE A 111 22.29 -2.11 -8.93
CA ILE A 111 22.56 -3.51 -8.58
C ILE A 111 22.89 -4.24 -9.88
N ASN A 112 23.87 -5.13 -9.83
CA ASN A 112 24.22 -5.96 -10.98
C ASN A 112 23.33 -7.22 -10.97
N TRP A 113 22.18 -7.11 -11.65
CA TRP A 113 21.22 -8.19 -11.87
C TRP A 113 21.73 -9.19 -12.93
N ARG A 114 22.67 -10.06 -12.54
CA ARG A 114 23.24 -11.10 -13.42
C ARG A 114 22.60 -12.45 -13.13
N THR A 115 22.74 -13.40 -14.05
CA THR A 115 22.35 -14.80 -13.88
C THR A 115 23.54 -15.74 -14.08
N PHE A 116 23.47 -16.94 -13.52
CA PHE A 116 24.30 -18.08 -13.89
C PHE A 116 23.77 -18.75 -15.17
N GLU A 117 24.52 -19.70 -15.73
CA GLU A 117 24.16 -20.44 -16.95
C GLU A 117 22.91 -21.32 -16.78
N ASP A 118 22.60 -21.74 -15.55
CA ASP A 118 21.39 -22.48 -15.18
C ASP A 118 20.15 -21.58 -14.97
N GLY A 119 20.32 -20.26 -15.10
CA GLY A 119 19.27 -19.26 -14.93
C GLY A 119 19.07 -18.77 -13.49
N PHE A 120 19.78 -19.30 -12.49
CA PHE A 120 19.69 -18.76 -11.12
C PHE A 120 20.38 -17.39 -10.99
N PRO A 121 19.90 -16.48 -10.10
CA PRO A 121 20.50 -15.16 -9.96
C PRO A 121 21.92 -15.15 -9.38
N ASN A 122 22.82 -14.39 -10.01
CA ASN A 122 24.20 -14.11 -9.62
C ASN A 122 24.37 -12.62 -9.23
N LEU A 123 23.56 -12.20 -8.26
CA LEU A 123 23.37 -10.80 -7.88
C LEU A 123 24.62 -10.23 -7.20
N PHE A 124 24.90 -8.95 -7.47
CA PHE A 124 26.00 -8.23 -6.82
C PHE A 124 25.63 -6.78 -6.55
N ILE A 125 25.95 -6.30 -5.35
CA ILE A 125 25.72 -4.92 -4.89
C ILE A 125 27.07 -4.17 -4.95
N PRO A 126 27.29 -3.28 -5.93
CA PRO A 126 28.50 -2.48 -5.99
C PRO A 126 28.67 -1.60 -4.75
N ASN A 127 29.91 -1.43 -4.29
CA ASN A 127 30.26 -0.60 -3.12
C ASN A 127 29.45 -0.92 -1.84
N ALA A 128 29.18 -2.20 -1.57
CA ALA A 128 28.47 -2.65 -0.35
C ALA A 128 29.13 -2.20 0.99
N HIS A 129 30.42 -1.87 0.99
CA HIS A 129 31.09 -1.26 2.15
C HIS A 129 30.72 0.22 2.36
N GLY A 130 30.45 0.97 1.28
CA GLY A 130 30.16 2.39 1.34
C GLY A 130 28.80 2.74 1.96
N ILE A 131 27.82 1.82 1.92
CA ILE A 131 26.48 2.05 2.47
C ILE A 131 26.37 1.77 3.99
N ARG A 132 27.45 1.32 4.64
CA ARG A 132 27.46 1.04 6.09
C ARG A 132 27.10 2.29 6.88
N GLY A 133 26.15 2.18 7.79
CA GLY A 133 25.65 3.31 8.59
C GLY A 133 24.84 4.35 7.82
N GLN A 134 24.56 4.15 6.52
CA GLN A 134 23.67 5.03 5.76
C GLN A 134 22.21 4.61 5.89
N HIS A 135 21.30 5.52 5.56
CA HIS A 135 19.90 5.20 5.31
C HIS A 135 19.75 4.64 3.90
N VAL A 136 19.05 3.52 3.76
CA VAL A 136 18.92 2.81 2.48
C VAL A 136 17.45 2.57 2.16
N ALA A 137 17.10 2.85 0.91
CA ALA A 137 15.80 2.56 0.33
C ALA A 137 15.97 1.54 -0.81
N PHE A 138 14.95 0.70 -1.04
CA PHE A 138 14.87 -0.18 -2.21
C PHE A 138 13.51 -0.02 -2.89
N LEU A 139 13.51 0.49 -4.12
CA LEU A 139 12.33 0.53 -4.99
C LEU A 139 12.19 -0.81 -5.71
N ALA A 140 11.22 -1.61 -5.26
CA ALA A 140 10.96 -2.97 -5.73
C ALA A 140 9.83 -3.01 -6.74
N SER A 141 9.90 -3.96 -7.68
CA SER A 141 8.80 -4.41 -8.51
C SER A 141 8.64 -5.91 -8.35
N LEU A 142 7.42 -6.35 -8.04
CA LEU A 142 7.05 -7.76 -8.04
C LEU A 142 6.09 -8.05 -9.21
N SER A 143 6.44 -7.53 -10.40
CA SER A 143 5.67 -7.61 -11.65
C SER A 143 5.26 -9.04 -12.04
N SER A 144 6.09 -10.03 -11.69
CA SER A 144 5.91 -11.42 -12.09
C SER A 144 6.47 -12.39 -11.04
N PRO A 145 6.00 -13.65 -11.02
CA PRO A 145 6.59 -14.69 -10.17
C PRO A 145 8.09 -14.94 -10.41
N LYS A 146 8.59 -14.61 -11.60
CA LYS A 146 9.99 -14.85 -12.01
C LYS A 146 10.99 -13.98 -11.26
N VAL A 147 10.64 -12.71 -10.99
CA VAL A 147 11.52 -11.76 -10.30
C VAL A 147 11.51 -11.93 -8.78
N LEU A 148 10.49 -12.59 -8.20
CA LEU A 148 10.34 -12.71 -6.74
C LEU A 148 11.62 -13.15 -6.01
N PHE A 149 12.29 -14.21 -6.50
CA PHE A 149 13.45 -14.77 -5.81
C PHE A 149 14.66 -13.81 -5.79
N GLU A 150 14.95 -13.13 -6.89
CA GLU A 150 16.05 -12.15 -6.96
C GLU A 150 15.73 -10.88 -6.15
N GLN A 151 14.49 -10.39 -6.23
CA GLN A 151 14.05 -9.20 -5.49
C GLN A 151 14.13 -9.45 -3.98
N PHE A 152 13.61 -10.59 -3.50
CA PHE A 152 13.73 -10.96 -2.08
C PHE A 152 15.18 -11.22 -1.66
N SER A 153 16.05 -11.72 -2.54
CA SER A 153 17.47 -11.90 -2.23
C SER A 153 18.17 -10.57 -1.94
N ILE A 154 17.89 -9.51 -2.72
CA ILE A 154 18.39 -8.15 -2.45
C ILE A 154 17.79 -7.58 -1.15
N ILE A 155 16.47 -7.65 -1.01
CA ILE A 155 15.73 -7.13 0.15
C ILE A 155 16.23 -7.78 1.46
N TYR A 156 16.54 -9.08 1.44
CA TYR A 156 17.09 -9.81 2.58
C TYR A 156 18.55 -9.47 2.87
N ALA A 157 19.34 -9.14 1.83
CA ALA A 157 20.76 -8.84 1.96
C ALA A 157 21.03 -7.42 2.47
N LEU A 158 20.29 -6.39 2.01
CA LEU A 158 20.57 -4.98 2.31
C LEU A 158 20.66 -4.66 3.82
N PRO A 159 19.72 -5.09 4.70
CA PRO A 159 19.83 -4.90 6.16
C PRO A 159 21.12 -5.48 6.77
N ARG A 160 21.59 -6.61 6.24
CA ARG A 160 22.79 -7.32 6.73
C ARG A 160 24.09 -6.60 6.37
N LEU A 161 24.05 -5.56 5.54
CA LEU A 161 25.20 -4.72 5.18
C LEU A 161 25.45 -3.58 6.19
N PHE A 162 24.97 -3.72 7.44
CA PHE A 162 25.19 -2.78 8.56
C PHE A 162 24.66 -1.35 8.30
N ILE A 163 23.59 -1.25 7.51
CA ILE A 163 22.88 0.00 7.20
C ILE A 163 22.14 0.53 8.44
N SER A 164 21.91 1.85 8.51
CA SER A 164 21.28 2.51 9.67
C SER A 164 19.76 2.35 9.70
N SER A 165 19.10 2.36 8.55
CA SER A 165 17.66 2.05 8.41
C SER A 165 17.40 1.48 7.04
N PHE A 166 16.31 0.73 6.91
CA PHE A 166 15.87 0.17 5.63
C PHE A 166 14.41 0.50 5.34
N THR A 167 14.15 1.01 4.15
CA THR A 167 12.82 1.20 3.59
C THR A 167 12.70 0.40 2.30
N VAL A 168 11.69 -0.46 2.19
CA VAL A 168 11.28 -1.06 0.92
C VAL A 168 10.09 -0.28 0.42
N ILE A 169 10.17 0.21 -0.82
CA ILE A 169 9.07 0.83 -1.53
C ILE A 169 8.57 -0.21 -2.52
N LEU A 170 7.34 -0.66 -2.32
CA LEU A 170 6.66 -1.62 -3.19
C LEU A 170 5.41 -0.94 -3.74
N PRO A 171 5.49 -0.27 -4.90
CA PRO A 171 4.39 0.54 -5.41
C PRO A 171 3.08 -0.24 -5.61
N PHE A 172 3.15 -1.54 -5.89
CA PHE A 172 2.00 -2.43 -6.04
C PHE A 172 2.22 -3.76 -5.31
N PHE A 173 1.24 -4.20 -4.53
CA PHE A 173 1.25 -5.48 -3.81
C PHE A 173 0.48 -6.56 -4.61
N PRO A 174 1.16 -7.42 -5.39
CA PRO A 174 0.54 -8.15 -6.51
C PRO A 174 -0.45 -9.24 -6.11
N THR A 175 -0.40 -9.74 -4.87
CA THR A 175 -1.26 -10.82 -4.38
C THR A 175 -2.45 -10.32 -3.56
N GLY A 176 -2.63 -9.00 -3.39
CA GLY A 176 -3.67 -8.41 -2.53
C GLY A 176 -5.11 -8.75 -2.92
N THR A 177 -5.38 -9.19 -4.16
CA THR A 177 -6.71 -9.65 -4.60
C THR A 177 -7.02 -11.12 -4.27
N TYR A 178 -6.12 -11.83 -3.59
CA TYR A 178 -6.36 -13.16 -3.03
C TYR A 178 -5.97 -13.13 -1.55
N GLU A 179 -6.69 -12.29 -0.82
CA GLU A 179 -6.48 -11.93 0.57
C GLU A 179 -7.04 -12.97 1.55
N ARG A 180 -8.12 -13.65 1.16
CA ARG A 180 -8.86 -14.59 2.02
C ARG A 180 -9.25 -15.86 1.29
N MET A 181 -9.40 -16.91 2.10
CA MET A 181 -10.05 -18.16 1.73
C MET A 181 -11.57 -17.95 1.65
N GLU A 182 -12.19 -18.44 0.58
CA GLU A 182 -13.64 -18.48 0.41
C GLU A 182 -14.15 -19.93 0.65
N ASP A 183 -13.40 -20.93 0.16
CA ASP A 183 -13.68 -22.36 0.32
C ASP A 183 -12.53 -23.10 1.05
N GLU A 184 -12.86 -24.08 1.88
CA GLU A 184 -11.88 -24.92 2.59
C GLU A 184 -10.92 -25.62 1.61
N GLY A 185 -9.65 -25.19 1.62
CA GLY A 185 -8.60 -25.62 0.69
C GLY A 185 -8.01 -24.51 -0.17
N ASP A 186 -8.60 -23.31 -0.19
CA ASP A 186 -7.98 -22.12 -0.76
C ASP A 186 -6.63 -21.80 -0.09
N VAL A 187 -5.68 -21.31 -0.88
CA VAL A 187 -4.35 -20.91 -0.42
C VAL A 187 -4.14 -19.42 -0.73
N PRO A 188 -4.73 -18.49 0.06
CA PRO A 188 -4.65 -17.06 -0.19
C PRO A 188 -3.20 -16.58 -0.16
N THR A 189 -2.76 -15.90 -1.22
CA THR A 189 -1.34 -15.56 -1.43
C THR A 189 -0.95 -14.19 -0.88
N ALA A 190 -1.91 -13.31 -0.57
CA ALA A 190 -1.63 -12.05 0.14
C ALA A 190 -0.95 -12.28 1.51
N PRO A 191 -1.51 -13.12 2.42
CA PRO A 191 -0.88 -13.35 3.71
C PRO A 191 0.50 -14.03 3.59
N ILE A 192 0.70 -14.94 2.62
CA ILE A 192 1.99 -15.59 2.40
C ILE A 192 3.06 -14.56 1.96
N LEU A 193 2.74 -13.67 1.02
CA LEU A 193 3.66 -12.62 0.58
C LEU A 193 3.97 -11.64 1.73
N ALA A 194 2.96 -11.24 2.52
CA ALA A 194 3.18 -10.42 3.71
C ALA A 194 4.11 -11.10 4.73
N ARG A 195 4.03 -12.44 4.88
CA ARG A 195 4.98 -13.21 5.71
C ARG A 195 6.40 -13.25 5.14
N PHE A 196 6.61 -13.19 3.82
CA PHE A 196 7.96 -13.02 3.26
C PHE A 196 8.56 -11.66 3.66
N PHE A 197 7.81 -10.56 3.54
CA PHE A 197 8.23 -9.25 4.03
C PHE A 197 8.45 -9.23 5.56
N SER A 198 7.69 -10.01 6.31
CA SER A 198 7.83 -10.13 7.77
C SER A 198 9.12 -10.85 8.22
N ASN A 199 9.81 -11.54 7.31
CA ASN A 199 11.06 -12.26 7.58
C ASN A 199 12.32 -11.51 7.10
N ILE A 200 12.19 -10.23 6.72
CA ILE A 200 13.33 -9.37 6.40
C ILE A 200 14.18 -9.15 7.67
N PRO A 201 15.51 -9.31 7.62
CA PRO A 201 16.37 -9.07 8.78
C PRO A 201 16.31 -7.61 9.25
N LEU A 202 16.40 -7.40 10.55
CA LEU A 202 16.45 -6.05 11.12
C LEU A 202 17.73 -5.32 10.68
N SER A 203 17.59 -4.02 10.39
CA SER A 203 18.71 -3.10 10.21
C SER A 203 19.28 -2.65 11.56
N ARG A 204 20.37 -1.87 11.57
CA ARG A 204 20.93 -1.35 12.85
C ARG A 204 19.97 -0.42 13.59
N GLY A 205 19.06 0.23 12.88
CA GLY A 205 18.00 1.09 13.44
C GLY A 205 16.68 0.37 13.70
N GLY A 206 16.62 -0.96 13.52
CA GLY A 206 15.43 -1.77 13.78
C GLY A 206 14.70 -2.23 12.52
N PRO A 207 13.36 -2.40 12.59
CA PRO A 207 12.55 -3.05 11.56
C PRO A 207 12.52 -2.28 10.24
N THR A 208 12.25 -3.02 9.17
CA THR A 208 12.14 -2.46 7.82
C THR A 208 10.83 -1.69 7.69
N SER A 209 10.86 -0.47 7.15
CA SER A 209 9.64 0.22 6.74
C SER A 209 9.22 -0.27 5.36
N LEU A 210 7.95 -0.63 5.16
CA LEU A 210 7.43 -1.13 3.89
C LEU A 210 6.34 -0.20 3.38
N VAL A 211 6.65 0.63 2.38
CA VAL A 211 5.73 1.58 1.75
C VAL A 211 4.99 0.87 0.62
N ILE A 212 3.66 0.83 0.69
CA ILE A 212 2.76 0.27 -0.34
C ILE A 212 1.71 1.33 -0.67
N PHE A 213 1.43 1.55 -1.96
CA PHE A 213 0.35 2.43 -2.39
C PHE A 213 -0.94 1.64 -2.57
N ASP A 214 -2.06 2.22 -2.12
CA ASP A 214 -3.46 1.76 -2.33
C ASP A 214 -3.71 0.25 -2.24
N ILE A 215 -3.16 -0.37 -1.19
CA ILE A 215 -3.33 -1.80 -0.90
C ILE A 215 -4.80 -2.25 -0.96
N HIS A 216 -5.03 -3.43 -1.53
CA HIS A 216 -6.37 -3.88 -1.92
C HIS A 216 -7.35 -3.92 -0.74
N ALA A 217 -6.93 -4.47 0.40
CA ALA A 217 -7.68 -4.43 1.65
C ALA A 217 -6.82 -3.90 2.80
N LEU A 218 -7.30 -2.87 3.52
CA LEU A 218 -6.59 -2.31 4.68
C LEU A 218 -6.38 -3.34 5.81
N GLN A 219 -7.19 -4.40 5.83
CA GLN A 219 -7.07 -5.56 6.72
C GLN A 219 -5.78 -6.36 6.50
N GLU A 220 -5.16 -6.29 5.31
CA GLU A 220 -3.86 -6.92 5.02
C GLU A 220 -2.75 -6.43 5.96
N ARG A 221 -2.92 -5.26 6.60
CA ARG A 221 -2.05 -4.78 7.69
C ARG A 221 -1.79 -5.83 8.76
N PHE A 222 -2.77 -6.69 9.06
CA PHE A 222 -2.67 -7.73 10.08
C PHE A 222 -2.03 -9.03 9.59
N TYR A 223 -1.68 -9.14 8.31
CA TYR A 223 -0.91 -10.27 7.76
C TYR A 223 0.60 -10.09 7.92
N PHE A 224 1.06 -8.84 8.04
CA PHE A 224 2.44 -8.53 8.39
C PHE A 224 2.73 -8.91 9.85
N GLY A 225 3.96 -9.29 10.14
CA GLY A 225 4.47 -9.55 11.49
C GLY A 225 5.31 -8.39 12.02
N ASP A 226 5.62 -8.43 13.32
CA ASP A 226 6.15 -7.28 14.08
C ASP A 226 7.53 -6.77 13.64
N ASN A 227 8.25 -7.51 12.77
CA ASN A 227 9.58 -7.16 12.26
C ASN A 227 9.56 -6.25 11.02
N VAL A 228 8.38 -5.89 10.50
CA VAL A 228 8.20 -4.96 9.39
C VAL A 228 7.11 -3.93 9.73
N LEU A 229 7.31 -2.68 9.32
CA LEU A 229 6.39 -1.57 9.56
C LEU A 229 5.66 -1.22 8.25
N PRO A 230 4.46 -1.77 7.98
CA PRO A 230 3.70 -1.43 6.78
C PRO A 230 3.16 0.00 6.84
N CYS A 231 3.64 0.84 5.94
CA CYS A 231 3.16 2.18 5.65
C CYS A 231 2.28 2.10 4.40
N PHE A 232 1.02 2.56 4.50
CA PHE A 232 0.09 2.53 3.38
C PHE A 232 -0.13 3.96 2.90
N GLU A 233 0.36 4.25 1.70
CA GLU A 233 0.21 5.52 1.01
C GLU A 233 -0.91 5.44 -0.03
N SER A 234 -1.26 6.56 -0.65
CA SER A 234 -2.32 6.62 -1.66
C SER A 234 -1.94 7.50 -2.84
N GLY A 235 -2.31 7.09 -4.05
CA GLY A 235 -2.20 7.87 -5.28
C GLY A 235 -3.32 8.89 -5.48
N ILE A 236 -4.39 8.84 -4.66
CA ILE A 236 -5.53 9.77 -4.73
C ILE A 236 -5.14 11.26 -4.67
N PRO A 237 -4.11 11.72 -3.93
CA PRO A 237 -3.63 13.10 -4.01
C PRO A 237 -3.19 13.51 -5.42
N LEU A 238 -2.56 12.62 -6.19
CA LEU A 238 -2.17 12.88 -7.59
C LEU A 238 -3.41 13.08 -8.47
N LEU A 239 -4.40 12.19 -8.33
CA LEU A 239 -5.70 12.35 -8.99
C LEU A 239 -6.33 13.70 -8.64
N LYS A 240 -6.38 14.07 -7.35
CA LYS A 240 -7.02 15.32 -6.91
C LYS A 240 -6.37 16.56 -7.52
N ASN A 241 -5.04 16.61 -7.57
CA ASN A 241 -4.32 17.68 -8.26
C ASN A 241 -4.69 17.71 -9.75
N ARG A 242 -4.65 16.55 -10.41
CA ARG A 242 -4.97 16.44 -11.83
C ARG A 242 -6.40 16.86 -12.18
N LEU A 243 -7.38 16.55 -11.33
CA LEU A 243 -8.77 16.95 -11.51
C LEU A 243 -8.99 18.47 -11.32
N GLN A 244 -8.14 19.16 -10.55
CA GLN A 244 -8.18 20.62 -10.39
C GLN A 244 -7.63 21.36 -11.62
N GLU A 245 -6.80 20.71 -12.44
CA GLU A 245 -6.25 21.27 -13.68
C GLU A 245 -7.21 21.13 -14.88
N LEU A 246 -8.32 20.41 -14.72
CA LEU A 246 -9.29 20.21 -15.79
C LEU A 246 -10.17 21.46 -15.99
N PRO A 247 -10.51 21.83 -17.23
CA PRO A 247 -11.35 23.00 -17.51
C PRO A 247 -12.78 22.86 -16.99
N ASP A 248 -13.21 21.63 -16.68
CA ASP A 248 -14.51 21.27 -16.12
C ASP A 248 -14.45 20.81 -14.65
N SER A 249 -13.41 21.23 -13.90
CA SER A 249 -13.16 20.90 -12.47
C SER A 249 -14.41 20.94 -11.59
N ASP A 250 -15.23 21.97 -11.76
CA ASP A 250 -16.40 22.26 -10.91
C ASP A 250 -17.60 21.34 -11.22
N ASN A 251 -17.59 20.65 -12.36
CA ASN A 251 -18.65 19.73 -12.80
C ASN A 251 -18.27 18.24 -12.63
N ILE A 252 -17.20 17.93 -11.91
CA ILE A 252 -16.73 16.57 -11.69
C ILE A 252 -17.59 15.82 -10.66
N SER A 253 -17.86 14.55 -10.92
CA SER A 253 -18.41 13.59 -9.97
C SER A 253 -17.54 12.34 -9.91
N ILE A 254 -17.39 11.77 -8.72
CA ILE A 254 -16.66 10.51 -8.54
C ILE A 254 -17.64 9.35 -8.54
N ALA A 255 -17.43 8.37 -9.41
CA ALA A 255 -18.15 7.10 -9.42
C ALA A 255 -17.29 5.97 -8.86
N PHE A 256 -17.86 5.16 -7.99
CA PHE A 256 -17.22 3.93 -7.52
C PHE A 256 -17.88 2.73 -8.21
N PRO A 257 -17.12 1.85 -8.90
CA PRO A 257 -17.69 0.73 -9.65
C PRO A 257 -18.35 -0.33 -8.75
N ASP A 258 -17.97 -0.40 -7.47
CA ASP A 258 -18.60 -1.23 -6.46
C ASP A 258 -18.46 -0.64 -5.02
N GLU A 259 -18.91 -1.40 -4.02
CA GLU A 259 -18.81 -0.96 -2.61
C GLU A 259 -17.40 -1.08 -2.01
N GLY A 260 -16.50 -1.87 -2.62
CA GLY A 260 -15.14 -2.05 -2.11
C GLY A 260 -14.29 -0.81 -2.41
N SER A 261 -14.30 -0.41 -3.68
CA SER A 261 -13.75 0.86 -4.16
C SER A 261 -14.29 2.07 -3.38
N TRP A 262 -15.61 2.16 -3.14
CA TRP A 262 -16.19 3.20 -2.29
C TRP A 262 -15.60 3.17 -0.86
N LYS A 263 -15.61 2.02 -0.17
CA LYS A 263 -15.07 1.88 1.20
C LYS A 263 -13.60 2.29 1.30
N ARG A 264 -12.80 2.09 0.25
CA ARG A 264 -11.38 2.42 0.23
C ARG A 264 -11.09 3.91 0.05
N PHE A 265 -11.88 4.61 -0.77
CA PHE A 265 -11.53 5.96 -1.25
C PHE A 265 -12.49 7.08 -0.85
N HIS A 266 -13.70 6.77 -0.36
CA HIS A 266 -14.74 7.79 -0.15
C HIS A 266 -14.29 8.94 0.78
N GLN A 267 -13.48 8.66 1.81
CA GLN A 267 -12.99 9.68 2.75
C GLN A 267 -12.04 10.68 2.09
N GLN A 268 -11.19 10.23 1.17
CA GLN A 268 -10.22 11.07 0.46
C GLN A 268 -10.88 11.96 -0.61
N LEU A 269 -12.03 11.49 -1.15
CA LEU A 269 -12.78 12.07 -2.27
C LEU A 269 -14.13 12.69 -1.85
N GLN A 270 -14.43 12.79 -0.55
CA GLN A 270 -15.70 13.27 0.01
C GLN A 270 -16.13 14.69 -0.42
N HIS A 271 -15.24 15.47 -1.03
CA HIS A 271 -15.51 16.82 -1.54
C HIS A 271 -16.20 16.84 -2.91
N PHE A 272 -16.21 15.71 -3.63
CA PHE A 272 -16.91 15.57 -4.91
C PHE A 272 -18.28 14.91 -4.72
N PRO A 273 -19.31 15.26 -5.52
CA PRO A 273 -20.58 14.55 -5.50
C PRO A 273 -20.39 13.09 -5.95
N VAL A 274 -20.74 12.15 -5.06
CA VAL A 274 -20.48 10.72 -5.22
C VAL A 274 -21.59 10.01 -5.97
N ILE A 275 -21.20 9.05 -6.82
CA ILE A 275 -22.06 8.07 -7.48
C ILE A 275 -21.58 6.69 -7.04
N ILE A 276 -22.49 5.83 -6.61
CA ILE A 276 -22.18 4.46 -6.18
C ILE A 276 -22.82 3.50 -7.16
N CYS A 277 -22.00 2.67 -7.80
CA CYS A 277 -22.44 1.53 -8.56
C CYS A 277 -22.35 0.25 -7.72
N THR A 278 -22.99 -0.81 -8.18
CA THR A 278 -22.96 -2.12 -7.52
C THR A 278 -22.89 -3.22 -8.56
N LYS A 279 -21.99 -4.16 -8.30
CA LYS A 279 -21.72 -5.33 -9.14
C LYS A 279 -22.71 -6.43 -8.80
N VAL A 280 -23.66 -6.67 -9.71
CA VAL A 280 -24.66 -7.73 -9.59
C VAL A 280 -24.17 -8.97 -10.35
N ARG A 281 -24.34 -10.15 -9.75
CA ARG A 281 -24.03 -11.44 -10.37
C ARG A 281 -25.35 -12.17 -10.64
N GLU A 282 -25.65 -12.44 -11.90
CA GLU A 282 -26.84 -13.18 -12.33
C GLU A 282 -26.35 -14.41 -13.12
N GLY A 283 -26.30 -15.55 -12.42
CA GLY A 283 -25.59 -16.74 -12.91
C GLY A 283 -24.12 -16.45 -13.21
N ASN A 284 -23.68 -16.79 -14.42
CA ASN A 284 -22.31 -16.51 -14.89
C ASN A 284 -22.12 -15.06 -15.39
N GLN A 285 -23.18 -14.27 -15.53
CA GLN A 285 -23.11 -12.90 -16.02
C GLN A 285 -22.86 -11.91 -14.87
N ARG A 286 -22.02 -10.91 -15.13
CA ARG A 286 -21.62 -9.87 -14.17
C ARG A 286 -22.00 -8.52 -14.75
N PHE A 287 -22.95 -7.85 -14.11
CA PHE A 287 -23.45 -6.55 -14.54
C PHE A 287 -23.11 -5.48 -13.49
N VAL A 288 -23.04 -4.23 -13.93
CA VAL A 288 -22.99 -3.08 -13.03
C VAL A 288 -24.37 -2.43 -13.03
N ARG A 289 -24.85 -1.98 -11.87
CA ARG A 289 -26.07 -1.16 -11.75
C ARG A 289 -25.75 0.08 -10.93
N LEU A 290 -26.30 1.24 -11.30
CA LEU A 290 -26.22 2.45 -10.47
C LEU A 290 -27.13 2.27 -9.25
N LYS A 291 -26.57 2.41 -8.05
CA LYS A 291 -27.24 2.29 -6.75
C LYS A 291 -27.60 3.67 -6.18
N GLU A 292 -26.68 4.63 -6.28
CA GLU A 292 -26.83 5.97 -5.70
C GLU A 292 -26.12 7.04 -6.55
N GLY A 293 -26.55 8.30 -6.44
CA GLY A 293 -25.99 9.45 -7.16
C GLY A 293 -26.63 9.73 -8.53
N ASN A 294 -26.27 10.87 -9.13
CA ASN A 294 -26.79 11.31 -10.43
C ASN A 294 -25.63 11.70 -11.38
N PRO A 295 -25.37 10.94 -12.47
CA PRO A 295 -24.35 11.27 -13.46
C PRO A 295 -24.80 12.32 -14.48
N ASN A 296 -26.09 12.62 -14.58
CA ASN A 296 -26.65 13.38 -15.70
C ASN A 296 -26.02 14.77 -15.85
N GLY A 297 -25.43 15.05 -17.01
CA GLY A 297 -24.77 16.32 -17.34
C GLY A 297 -23.39 16.53 -16.69
N ARG A 298 -22.84 15.54 -15.97
CA ARG A 298 -21.57 15.67 -15.23
C ARG A 298 -20.39 15.01 -15.96
N HIS A 299 -19.18 15.46 -15.65
CA HIS A 299 -17.96 14.69 -15.93
C HIS A 299 -17.79 13.65 -14.82
N VAL A 300 -17.98 12.38 -15.15
CA VAL A 300 -17.90 11.29 -14.16
C VAL A 300 -16.55 10.59 -14.24
N VAL A 301 -15.83 10.56 -13.12
CA VAL A 301 -14.54 9.87 -12.98
C VAL A 301 -14.75 8.58 -12.18
N ILE A 302 -14.57 7.44 -12.82
CA ILE A 302 -14.64 6.12 -12.18
C ILE A 302 -13.33 5.88 -11.42
N VAL A 303 -13.40 5.63 -10.11
CA VAL A 303 -12.21 5.43 -9.25
C VAL A 303 -12.21 4.01 -8.68
N ASP A 304 -11.12 3.28 -8.91
CA ASP A 304 -10.86 1.95 -8.34
C ASP A 304 -9.38 1.82 -7.92
N ASP A 305 -9.00 0.77 -7.18
CA ASP A 305 -7.58 0.60 -6.78
C ASP A 305 -6.73 0.03 -7.91
N LEU A 306 -7.30 -0.92 -8.65
CA LEU A 306 -6.59 -1.65 -9.69
C LEU A 306 -7.50 -2.05 -10.85
N VAL A 307 -6.88 -2.43 -11.97
CA VAL A 307 -7.59 -2.99 -13.12
C VAL A 307 -6.80 -4.13 -13.76
N GLN A 308 -7.48 -5.26 -13.96
CA GLN A 308 -6.95 -6.42 -14.68
C GLN A 308 -7.66 -6.58 -16.03
N SER A 309 -8.84 -7.20 -16.06
CA SER A 309 -9.59 -7.43 -17.29
C SER A 309 -10.26 -6.17 -17.86
N GLY A 310 -10.51 -5.15 -17.02
CA GLY A 310 -11.24 -3.94 -17.40
C GLY A 310 -12.77 -4.07 -17.43
N SER A 311 -13.34 -5.28 -17.34
CA SER A 311 -14.78 -5.50 -17.55
C SER A 311 -15.68 -4.73 -16.56
N THR A 312 -15.30 -4.60 -15.29
CA THR A 312 -16.11 -3.83 -14.32
C THR A 312 -16.18 -2.34 -14.70
N LEU A 313 -15.04 -1.75 -15.11
CA LEU A 313 -14.95 -0.32 -15.47
C LEU A 313 -15.73 -0.04 -16.77
N ILE A 314 -15.61 -0.91 -17.78
CA ILE A 314 -16.33 -0.79 -19.06
C ILE A 314 -17.85 -0.90 -18.87
N GLU A 315 -18.34 -1.83 -18.04
CA GLU A 315 -19.78 -1.90 -17.73
C GLU A 315 -20.24 -0.70 -16.89
N CYS A 316 -19.41 -0.19 -15.97
CA CYS A 316 -19.69 1.04 -15.24
C CYS A 316 -19.81 2.25 -16.18
N GLN A 317 -18.86 2.43 -17.12
CA GLN A 317 -18.89 3.45 -18.16
C GLN A 317 -20.22 3.42 -18.94
N LYS A 318 -20.62 2.25 -19.46
CA LYS A 318 -21.88 2.10 -20.21
C LYS A 318 -23.10 2.51 -19.38
N VAL A 319 -23.15 2.10 -18.11
CA VAL A 319 -24.25 2.44 -17.19
C VAL A 319 -24.31 3.94 -16.91
N LEU A 320 -23.16 4.59 -16.73
CA LEU A 320 -23.07 6.03 -16.49
C LEU A 320 -23.46 6.84 -17.74
N ALA A 321 -22.99 6.43 -18.93
CA ALA A 321 -23.35 7.05 -20.20
C ALA A 321 -24.85 6.91 -20.49
N ALA A 322 -25.42 5.71 -20.30
CA ALA A 322 -26.87 5.47 -20.43
C ALA A 322 -27.74 6.21 -19.39
N ARG A 323 -27.13 6.80 -18.36
CA ARG A 323 -27.77 7.68 -17.36
C ARG A 323 -27.45 9.16 -17.59
N GLY A 324 -26.88 9.52 -18.74
CA GLY A 324 -26.69 10.90 -19.17
C GLY A 324 -25.39 11.56 -18.70
N ALA A 325 -24.37 10.79 -18.28
CA ALA A 325 -23.03 11.36 -18.08
C ALA A 325 -22.60 12.15 -19.33
N ALA A 326 -22.11 13.38 -19.17
CA ALA A 326 -21.68 14.20 -20.29
C ALA A 326 -20.30 13.77 -20.81
N LYS A 327 -19.46 13.25 -19.91
CA LYS A 327 -18.06 12.89 -20.13
C LYS A 327 -17.71 11.81 -19.12
N ILE A 328 -16.92 10.80 -19.50
CA ILE A 328 -16.47 9.75 -18.58
C ILE A 328 -14.96 9.64 -18.63
N SER A 329 -14.35 9.45 -17.46
CA SER A 329 -12.93 9.14 -17.31
C SER A 329 -12.76 8.08 -16.24
N ALA A 330 -11.58 7.48 -16.16
CA ALA A 330 -11.26 6.52 -15.12
C ALA A 330 -9.93 6.88 -14.44
N TYR A 331 -9.80 6.49 -13.18
CA TYR A 331 -8.55 6.43 -12.44
C TYR A 331 -8.42 5.05 -11.81
N VAL A 332 -7.23 4.47 -11.91
CA VAL A 332 -6.79 3.44 -10.96
C VAL A 332 -5.37 3.74 -10.50
N THR A 333 -5.00 3.29 -9.30
CA THR A 333 -3.60 3.33 -8.91
C THR A 333 -2.81 2.30 -9.71
N HIS A 334 -3.29 1.06 -9.81
CA HIS A 334 -2.55 -0.06 -10.41
C HIS A 334 -3.14 -0.55 -11.75
N GLY A 335 -2.53 -0.12 -12.86
CA GLY A 335 -2.80 -0.67 -14.20
C GLY A 335 -2.10 -2.01 -14.40
N ILE A 336 -2.78 -3.14 -14.14
CA ILE A 336 -2.16 -4.48 -14.24
C ILE A 336 -2.27 -5.04 -15.67
N PHE A 337 -3.42 -4.85 -16.31
CA PHE A 337 -3.71 -5.14 -17.72
C PHE A 337 -3.02 -6.38 -18.36
N PRO A 338 -3.18 -7.60 -17.80
CA PRO A 338 -2.55 -8.79 -18.34
C PRO A 338 -2.99 -9.08 -19.77
N ASN A 339 -2.06 -9.53 -20.62
CA ASN A 339 -2.30 -9.86 -22.04
C ASN A 339 -2.87 -8.69 -22.87
N GLY A 340 -2.49 -7.45 -22.58
CA GLY A 340 -2.90 -6.29 -23.39
C GLY A 340 -4.36 -5.86 -23.19
N THR A 341 -5.02 -6.24 -22.09
CA THR A 341 -6.42 -5.86 -21.83
C THR A 341 -6.67 -4.35 -21.72
N TRP A 342 -5.61 -3.52 -21.67
CA TRP A 342 -5.70 -2.07 -21.80
C TRP A 342 -6.23 -1.62 -23.17
N GLU A 343 -6.00 -2.39 -24.25
CA GLU A 343 -6.48 -2.10 -25.61
C GLU A 343 -8.02 -2.03 -25.72
N ARG A 344 -8.73 -2.55 -24.70
CA ARG A 344 -10.19 -2.49 -24.61
C ARG A 344 -10.71 -1.08 -24.30
N PHE A 345 -9.86 -0.18 -23.82
CA PHE A 345 -10.22 1.19 -23.45
C PHE A 345 -9.90 2.14 -24.59
N GLN A 346 -10.95 2.64 -25.24
CA GLN A 346 -10.84 3.57 -26.36
C GLN A 346 -10.88 5.01 -25.86
N TYR A 347 -10.25 5.91 -26.61
CA TYR A 347 -10.35 7.36 -26.38
C TYR A 347 -11.66 7.92 -26.95
N ASP A 348 -12.33 8.79 -26.21
CA ASP A 348 -13.54 9.48 -26.68
C ASP A 348 -13.16 10.61 -27.66
N ASN A 349 -13.29 10.33 -28.96
CA ASN A 349 -13.09 11.28 -30.04
C ASN A 349 -14.29 12.22 -30.26
N GLY A 350 -15.12 12.45 -29.24
CA GLY A 350 -16.35 13.25 -29.35
C GLY A 350 -17.53 12.52 -29.99
N VAL A 351 -17.47 11.18 -30.05
CA VAL A 351 -18.57 10.34 -30.55
C VAL A 351 -19.60 10.09 -29.45
N GLY A 352 -19.16 10.07 -28.19
CA GLY A 352 -20.01 9.92 -27.02
C GLY A 352 -19.35 9.09 -25.91
N PRO A 353 -19.68 9.36 -24.63
CA PRO A 353 -19.08 8.71 -23.47
C PRO A 353 -19.38 7.20 -23.39
N GLU A 354 -20.29 6.66 -24.20
CA GLU A 354 -20.53 5.23 -24.34
C GLU A 354 -19.53 4.51 -25.25
N LYS A 355 -18.69 5.25 -26.00
CA LYS A 355 -17.67 4.69 -26.92
C LYS A 355 -16.26 4.72 -26.37
N GLY A 356 -15.91 5.70 -25.55
CA GLY A 356 -14.56 5.86 -25.01
C GLY A 356 -14.52 6.59 -23.67
N LEU A 357 -13.32 6.64 -23.10
CA LEU A 357 -12.97 7.50 -21.97
C LEU A 357 -12.28 8.75 -22.50
N SER A 358 -12.55 9.90 -21.89
CA SER A 358 -11.81 11.13 -22.20
C SER A 358 -10.41 11.12 -21.59
N TYR A 359 -10.25 10.45 -20.44
CA TYR A 359 -8.97 10.21 -19.77
C TYR A 359 -9.02 8.87 -19.03
N PHE A 360 -7.90 8.18 -18.96
CA PHE A 360 -7.67 7.05 -18.08
C PHE A 360 -6.35 7.26 -17.34
N TRP A 361 -6.44 7.90 -16.17
CA TRP A 361 -5.28 8.10 -15.31
C TRP A 361 -4.88 6.78 -14.66
N ILE A 362 -3.60 6.42 -14.79
CA ILE A 362 -2.99 5.34 -14.01
C ILE A 362 -1.69 5.81 -13.39
N THR A 363 -1.17 5.13 -12.36
CA THR A 363 0.17 5.42 -11.86
C THR A 363 1.22 4.50 -12.46
N ASP A 364 2.49 4.87 -12.31
CA ASP A 364 3.66 4.06 -12.67
C ASP A 364 3.98 2.92 -11.68
N SER A 365 3.05 2.59 -10.76
CA SER A 365 3.20 1.44 -9.84
C SER A 365 3.41 0.09 -10.54
N CYS A 366 3.00 -0.02 -11.80
CA CYS A 366 3.12 -1.20 -12.64
C CYS A 366 3.97 -0.84 -13.89
N PRO A 367 5.31 -0.86 -13.79
CA PRO A 367 6.19 -0.19 -14.76
C PRO A 367 6.07 -0.76 -16.18
N ILE A 368 5.96 -2.09 -16.32
CA ILE A 368 5.76 -2.76 -17.60
C ILE A 368 4.51 -2.22 -18.32
N THR A 369 3.43 -1.99 -17.58
CA THR A 369 2.18 -1.49 -18.12
C THR A 369 2.23 0.01 -18.39
N ALA A 370 2.84 0.79 -17.50
CA ALA A 370 3.04 2.22 -17.70
C ALA A 370 3.80 2.50 -19.00
N ALA A 371 4.91 1.79 -19.25
CA ALA A 371 5.65 1.87 -20.50
C ALA A 371 4.86 1.41 -21.75
N GLN A 372 3.90 0.48 -21.59
CA GLN A 372 3.05 0.04 -22.71
C GLN A 372 1.95 1.04 -23.09
N VAL A 373 1.45 1.84 -22.14
CA VAL A 373 0.36 2.80 -22.37
C VAL A 373 0.80 4.26 -22.40
N ASN A 374 2.08 4.54 -22.14
CA ASN A 374 2.63 5.89 -22.24
C ASN A 374 2.39 6.46 -23.65
N ASP A 375 2.03 7.75 -23.70
CA ASP A 375 1.66 8.47 -24.94
C ASP A 375 0.50 7.86 -25.75
N ARG A 376 -0.34 6.99 -25.16
CA ARG A 376 -1.50 6.35 -25.83
C ARG A 376 -2.83 6.77 -25.22
N PRO A 377 -3.59 7.69 -25.85
CA PRO A 377 -4.95 8.02 -25.42
C PRO A 377 -5.83 6.76 -25.30
N PRO A 378 -6.67 6.63 -24.27
CA PRO A 378 -7.00 7.65 -23.26
C PRO A 378 -6.01 7.73 -22.09
N PHE A 379 -4.95 6.94 -22.06
CA PHE A 379 -4.09 6.79 -20.89
C PHE A 379 -3.21 8.01 -20.62
N GLU A 380 -3.07 8.34 -19.34
CA GLU A 380 -2.19 9.39 -18.83
C GLU A 380 -1.53 8.90 -17.53
N ILE A 381 -0.20 8.97 -17.44
CA ILE A 381 0.55 8.47 -16.29
C ILE A 381 0.69 9.56 -15.22
N LEU A 382 0.16 9.31 -14.03
CA LEU A 382 0.36 10.14 -12.84
C LEU A 382 1.49 9.53 -12.00
N SER A 383 2.69 10.10 -12.08
CA SER A 383 3.89 9.48 -11.49
C SER A 383 3.88 9.48 -9.96
N LEU A 384 4.26 8.34 -9.37
CA LEU A 384 4.51 8.19 -7.94
C LEU A 384 5.85 8.79 -7.50
N ALA A 385 6.64 9.37 -8.40
CA ALA A 385 7.96 9.91 -8.10
C ALA A 385 7.97 10.85 -6.89
N ARG A 386 7.04 11.83 -6.87
CA ARG A 386 6.90 12.77 -5.76
C ARG A 386 6.46 12.10 -4.45
N PRO A 387 5.33 11.34 -4.38
CA PRO A 387 4.97 10.60 -3.19
C PRO A 387 6.07 9.67 -2.65
N ILE A 388 6.80 8.97 -3.52
CA ILE A 388 7.91 8.11 -3.10
C ILE A 388 9.07 8.93 -2.55
N ALA A 389 9.44 10.04 -3.20
CA ALA A 389 10.48 10.94 -2.72
C ALA A 389 10.16 11.56 -1.35
N ASP A 390 8.88 11.84 -1.07
CA ASP A 390 8.43 12.32 0.23
C ASP A 390 8.39 11.20 1.29
N ALA A 391 7.96 9.98 0.92
CA ALA A 391 7.92 8.82 1.81
C ALA A 391 9.32 8.30 2.25
N VAL A 392 10.40 8.64 1.53
CA VAL A 392 11.77 8.24 1.89
C VAL A 392 12.59 9.29 2.65
N GLN A 393 12.06 10.49 2.93
CA GLN A 393 12.79 11.55 3.66
C GLN A 393 12.91 11.25 5.19
N ILE A 394 14.00 11.72 5.84
CA ILE A 394 14.46 11.28 7.19
C ILE A 394 15.07 12.44 8.02
#